data_AF-A0A847XYA3-F1
#
_entry.id   AF-A0A847XYA3-F1
#
_cell.length_a   1.000
_cell.length_b   1.000
_cell.length_c   1.000
_cell.angle_alpha   90.00
_cell.angle_beta   90.00
_cell.angle_gamma   90.00
#
_symmetry.space_group_name_H-M   'P 1'
#
loop_
_entity.id
_entity.type
_entity.pdbx_description
1 polymer ?
#
loop_
_entity_poly.entity_id
_entity_poly.type
_entity_poly.pdbx_seq_one_letter_code
_entity_poly.pdbx_strand_id
1 'polypeptide(L)'
;MSDQIVEPEVKPEVDVDENEPVFFKVKTLNLVASAARILSWVVLVCFVGIFVGNIMSFIEMAQGAQLAEIFKQVQGRLWIFNYLVIPFCTGATFFVLLQGVSNIIDALLEVDFNTREAK
;
A
#
# COMPACT_ATOMS: atom_id res chain seq x y z
N MET A 1 48.27 -16.85 -1.76
CA MET A 1 47.04 -17.63 -1.90
C MET A 1 46.12 -17.15 -0.81
N SER A 2 45.15 -16.31 -1.15
CA SER A 2 44.18 -15.79 -0.20
C SER A 2 42.98 -16.70 -0.26
N ASP A 3 42.76 -17.46 0.81
CA ASP A 3 41.58 -18.30 0.98
C ASP A 3 40.35 -17.40 1.05
N GLN A 4 39.54 -17.45 -0.01
CA GLN A 4 38.20 -16.88 0.00
C GLN A 4 37.33 -17.76 0.88
N ILE A 5 37.00 -17.26 2.08
CA ILE A 5 35.94 -17.81 2.92
C ILE A 5 34.64 -17.55 2.17
N VAL A 6 34.12 -18.59 1.52
CA VAL A 6 32.74 -18.60 1.00
C VAL A 6 31.84 -18.72 2.22
N GLU A 7 31.33 -17.60 2.71
CA GLU A 7 30.21 -17.61 3.65
C GLU A 7 29.04 -18.32 2.97
N PRO A 8 28.49 -19.40 3.55
CA PRO A 8 27.26 -19.96 3.02
C PRO A 8 26.15 -18.92 3.23
N GLU A 9 25.52 -18.49 2.14
CA GLU A 9 24.24 -17.77 2.18
C GLU A 9 23.24 -18.66 2.95
N VAL A 10 23.06 -18.39 4.24
CA VAL A 10 21.96 -18.92 5.02
C VAL A 10 20.71 -18.22 4.51
N LYS A 11 20.10 -18.79 3.46
CA LYS A 11 18.67 -18.60 3.24
C LYS A 11 17.98 -19.09 4.51
N PRO A 12 17.09 -18.30 5.13
CA PRO A 12 16.26 -18.82 6.19
C PRO A 12 15.21 -19.71 5.49
N GLU A 13 15.61 -20.95 5.17
CA GLU A 13 14.64 -22.02 5.01
C GLU A 13 14.11 -22.27 6.42
N VAL A 14 12.99 -21.61 6.72
CA VAL A 14 12.16 -21.96 7.87
C VAL A 14 11.77 -23.41 7.64
N ASP A 15 12.39 -24.31 8.40
CA ASP A 15 12.12 -25.74 8.40
C ASP A 15 10.71 -25.93 8.97
N VAL A 16 9.71 -25.88 8.08
CA VAL A 16 8.31 -26.08 8.46
C VAL A 16 8.15 -27.58 8.68
N ASP A 17 8.21 -28.03 9.93
CA ASP A 17 7.89 -29.41 10.32
C ASP A 17 6.53 -29.81 9.70
N GLU A 18 6.57 -30.77 8.78
CA GLU A 18 5.42 -31.22 7.97
C GLU A 18 4.31 -31.88 8.82
N ASN A 19 4.57 -32.19 10.10
CA ASN A 19 3.61 -32.86 10.97
C ASN A 19 2.79 -31.93 11.86
N GLU A 20 3.05 -30.62 11.87
CA GLU A 20 2.21 -29.69 12.61
C GLU A 20 0.95 -29.33 11.80
N PRO A 21 -0.25 -29.29 12.43
CA PRO A 21 -1.46 -28.86 11.75
C PRO A 21 -1.32 -27.38 11.36
N VAL A 22 -0.96 -27.16 10.10
CA VAL A 22 -0.82 -25.83 9.50
C VAL A 22 -2.20 -25.16 9.51
N PHE A 23 -2.45 -24.25 10.45
CA PHE A 23 -3.72 -23.50 10.54
C PHE A 23 -3.96 -22.66 9.27
N PHE A 24 -2.89 -22.20 8.61
CA PHE A 24 -2.97 -21.39 7.40
C PHE A 24 -1.93 -21.76 6.34
N LYS A 25 -2.32 -21.78 5.05
CA LYS A 25 -1.40 -21.97 3.92
C LYS A 25 -0.48 -20.75 3.77
N VAL A 26 0.66 -20.76 4.48
CA VAL A 26 1.66 -19.68 4.56
C VAL A 26 2.04 -19.13 3.18
N LYS A 27 2.33 -20.01 2.22
CA LYS A 27 2.69 -19.61 0.85
C LYS A 27 1.59 -18.79 0.16
N THR A 28 0.33 -19.12 0.39
CA THR A 28 -0.81 -18.39 -0.19
C THR A 28 -1.00 -17.05 0.50
N LEU A 29 -0.91 -17.00 1.84
CA LEU A 29 -1.04 -15.75 2.60
C LEU A 29 0.09 -14.77 2.27
N ASN A 30 1.34 -15.22 2.21
CA ASN A 30 2.48 -14.39 1.81
C ASN A 30 2.31 -13.84 0.38
N LEU A 31 1.80 -14.65 -0.54
CA LEU A 31 1.52 -14.20 -1.90
C LEU A 31 0.46 -13.09 -1.92
N VAL A 32 -0.64 -13.26 -1.16
CA VAL A 32 -1.69 -12.24 -1.05
C VAL A 32 -1.16 -10.97 -0.39
N ALA A 33 -0.39 -11.08 0.69
CA ALA A 33 0.20 -9.92 1.37
C ALA A 33 1.16 -9.14 0.47
N SER A 34 2.01 -9.85 -0.28
CA SER A 34 2.95 -9.25 -1.24
C SER A 34 2.21 -8.59 -2.41
N ALA A 35 1.22 -9.27 -3.00
CA ALA A 35 0.40 -8.71 -4.06
C ALA A 35 -0.38 -7.47 -3.61
N ALA A 36 -1.01 -7.51 -2.43
CA ALA A 36 -1.72 -6.37 -1.85
C ALA A 36 -0.77 -5.18 -1.61
N ARG A 37 0.46 -5.43 -1.17
CA ARG A 37 1.48 -4.40 -0.96
C ARG A 37 1.93 -3.77 -2.28
N ILE A 38 2.17 -4.56 -3.32
CA ILE A 38 2.54 -4.02 -4.64
C ILE A 38 1.36 -3.22 -5.22
N LEU A 39 0.15 -3.78 -5.15
CA LEU A 39 -1.06 -3.12 -5.62
C LEU A 39 -1.34 -1.81 -4.87
N SER A 40 -1.06 -1.73 -3.56
CA SER A 40 -1.25 -0.50 -2.79
C SER A 40 -0.42 0.64 -3.40
N TRP A 41 0.86 0.41 -3.66
CA TRP A 41 1.74 1.39 -4.27
C TRP A 41 1.33 1.76 -5.69
N VAL A 42 0.93 0.78 -6.51
CA VAL A 42 0.43 1.06 -7.88
C VAL A 42 -0.79 1.96 -7.83
N VAL A 43 -1.76 1.65 -6.98
CA VAL A 43 -2.97 2.46 -6.77
C VAL A 43 -2.58 3.87 -6.32
N LEU A 44 -1.66 4.01 -5.36
CA LEU A 44 -1.20 5.31 -4.89
C LEU A 44 -0.59 6.14 -6.02
N VAL A 45 0.31 5.57 -6.83
CA VAL A 45 0.93 6.27 -7.97
C VAL A 45 -0.11 6.73 -8.98
N CYS A 46 -1.08 5.88 -9.31
CA CYS A 46 -2.17 6.25 -10.22
C CYS A 46 -3.00 7.42 -9.66
N PHE A 47 -3.39 7.37 -8.39
CA PHE A 47 -4.17 8.44 -7.75
C PHE A 47 -3.38 9.74 -7.62
N VAL A 48 -2.08 9.68 -7.32
CA VAL A 48 -1.20 10.86 -7.32
C VAL A 48 -1.14 11.48 -8.72
N GLY A 49 -1.02 10.66 -9.77
CA GLY A 49 -1.05 11.13 -11.16
C GLY A 49 -2.35 11.87 -11.50
N ILE A 50 -3.50 11.28 -11.13
CA ILE A 50 -4.81 11.91 -11.29
C ILE A 50 -4.89 13.23 -10.52
N PHE A 51 -4.45 13.24 -9.27
CA PHE A 51 -4.47 14.42 -8.42
C PHE A 51 -3.63 15.56 -9.01
N VAL A 52 -2.40 15.28 -9.46
CA VAL A 52 -1.54 16.26 -10.13
C VAL A 52 -2.18 16.77 -11.41
N GLY A 53 -2.77 15.88 -12.22
CA GLY A 53 -3.52 16.27 -13.42
C GLY A 53 -4.68 17.22 -13.12
N ASN A 54 -5.45 16.93 -12.06
CA ASN A 54 -6.53 17.81 -11.63
C ASN A 54 -5.99 19.15 -11.09
N ILE A 55 -4.87 19.19 -10.38
CA ILE A 55 -4.24 20.44 -9.95
C ILE A 55 -3.83 21.29 -11.17
N MET A 56 -3.23 20.69 -12.21
CA MET A 56 -2.89 21.43 -13.42
C MET A 56 -4.14 22.00 -14.11
N SER A 57 -5.19 21.18 -14.28
CA SER A 57 -6.47 21.64 -14.84
C SER A 57 -7.12 22.75 -14.00
N PHE A 58 -7.00 22.68 -12.68
CA PHE A 58 -7.49 23.72 -11.78
C PHE A 58 -6.76 25.05 -11.99
N ILE A 59 -5.44 25.03 -12.14
CA ILE A 59 -4.63 26.23 -12.36
C ILE A 59 -5.03 26.91 -13.68
N GLU A 60 -5.25 26.13 -14.74
CA GLU A 60 -5.72 26.63 -16.03
C GLU A 60 -7.12 27.24 -15.93
N MET A 61 -8.05 26.57 -15.25
CA MET A 61 -9.42 27.05 -15.04
C MET A 61 -9.46 28.31 -14.16
N ALA A 62 -8.58 28.40 -13.16
CA ALA A 62 -8.53 29.53 -12.25
C ALA A 62 -8.16 30.84 -12.95
N GLN A 63 -7.44 30.80 -14.08
CA GLN A 63 -7.01 31.97 -14.85
C GLN A 63 -6.36 33.08 -13.98
N GLY A 64 -5.65 32.68 -12.92
CA GLY A 64 -5.01 33.60 -11.98
C GLY A 64 -5.91 34.16 -10.86
N ALA A 65 -7.18 33.75 -10.81
CA ALA A 65 -8.06 34.05 -9.67
C ALA A 65 -7.52 33.42 -8.38
N GLN A 66 -7.71 34.12 -7.27
CA GLN A 66 -7.28 33.60 -5.98
C GLN A 66 -8.17 32.43 -5.55
N LEU A 67 -7.59 31.45 -4.84
CA LEU A 67 -8.32 30.29 -4.34
C LEU A 67 -9.55 30.70 -3.51
N ALA A 68 -9.44 31.78 -2.74
CA ALA A 68 -10.52 32.34 -1.93
C ALA A 68 -11.70 32.84 -2.76
N GLU A 69 -11.48 33.34 -3.97
CA GLU A 69 -12.53 33.80 -4.88
C GLU A 69 -13.26 32.62 -5.52
N ILE A 70 -12.51 31.61 -5.93
CA ILE A 70 -13.05 30.35 -6.47
C ILE A 70 -13.88 29.62 -5.40
N PHE A 71 -13.43 29.64 -4.15
CA PHE A 71 -14.16 29.06 -3.03
C PHE A 71 -15.47 29.78 -2.69
N LYS A 72 -15.62 31.06 -3.05
CA LYS A 72 -16.90 31.77 -2.85
C LYS A 72 -17.95 31.30 -3.86
N GLN A 73 -17.52 30.83 -5.03
CA GLN A 73 -18.41 30.30 -6.06
C GLN A 73 -18.85 28.87 -5.74
N VAL A 74 -20.15 28.60 -5.83
CA VAL A 74 -20.71 27.25 -5.58
C VAL A 74 -20.07 26.21 -6.51
N GLN A 75 -19.93 26.55 -7.80
CA GLN A 75 -19.33 25.65 -8.79
C GLN A 75 -17.86 25.38 -8.51
N GLY A 76 -17.09 26.39 -8.10
CA GLY A 76 -15.68 26.23 -7.74
C GLY A 76 -15.49 25.28 -6.55
N ARG A 77 -16.31 25.41 -5.50
CA ARG A 77 -16.29 24.48 -4.36
C ARG A 77 -16.62 23.04 -4.77
N LEU A 78 -17.69 22.86 -5.55
CA LEU A 78 -18.10 21.53 -6.03
C LEU A 78 -17.01 20.88 -6.88
N TRP A 79 -16.36 21.66 -7.73
CA TRP A 79 -15.24 21.19 -8.55
C TRP A 79 -14.08 20.72 -7.67
N ILE A 80 -13.63 21.53 -6.70
CA ILE A 80 -12.54 21.18 -5.79
C ILE A 80 -12.89 19.89 -5.02
N PHE A 81 -14.11 19.78 -4.51
CA PHE A 81 -14.53 18.57 -3.82
C PHE A 81 -14.53 17.34 -4.73
N ASN A 82 -15.14 17.42 -5.91
CA ASN A 82 -15.30 16.28 -6.81
C ASN A 82 -14.00 15.82 -7.46
N TYR A 83 -13.08 16.74 -7.76
CA TYR A 83 -11.89 16.44 -8.54
C TYR A 83 -10.59 16.46 -7.73
N LEU A 84 -10.55 17.09 -6.56
CA LEU A 84 -9.36 17.05 -5.69
C LEU A 84 -9.62 16.23 -4.43
N VAL A 85 -10.64 16.58 -3.64
CA VAL A 85 -10.85 15.97 -2.33
C VAL A 85 -11.29 14.52 -2.44
N ILE A 86 -12.34 14.23 -3.21
CA ILE A 86 -12.88 12.87 -3.34
C ILE A 86 -11.82 11.91 -3.91
N PRO A 87 -11.13 12.21 -5.02
CA PRO A 87 -10.11 11.31 -5.55
C PRO A 87 -8.95 11.10 -4.59
N PHE A 88 -8.50 12.16 -3.90
CA PHE A 88 -7.45 12.05 -2.88
C PHE A 88 -7.87 11.13 -1.73
N CYS A 89 -9.04 11.36 -1.13
CA CYS A 89 -9.56 10.53 -0.04
C CYS A 89 -9.79 9.09 -0.49
N THR A 90 -10.26 8.89 -1.72
CA THR A 90 -10.51 7.56 -2.29
C THR A 90 -9.19 6.81 -2.45
N GLY A 91 -8.18 7.44 -3.08
CA GLY A 91 -6.85 6.85 -3.25
C GLY A 91 -6.18 6.53 -1.92
N ALA A 92 -6.22 7.47 -0.97
CA ALA A 92 -5.68 7.26 0.38
C ALA A 92 -6.38 6.09 1.09
N THR A 93 -7.71 6.01 0.99
CA THR A 93 -8.48 4.91 1.60
C THR A 93 -8.10 3.56 1.00
N PHE A 94 -8.04 3.44 -0.33
CA PHE A 94 -7.62 2.19 -0.97
C PHE A 94 -6.18 1.81 -0.60
N PHE A 95 -5.27 2.77 -0.57
CA PHE A 95 -3.88 2.54 -0.15
C PHE A 95 -3.81 2.00 1.28
N VAL A 96 -4.46 2.68 2.22
CA VAL A 96 -4.48 2.27 3.64
C VAL A 96 -5.14 0.91 3.82
N LEU A 97 -6.23 0.61 3.12
CA LEU A 97 -6.91 -0.68 3.20
C LEU A 97 -6.00 -1.82 2.71
N LEU A 98 -5.37 -1.66 1.54
CA LEU A 98 -4.47 -2.68 0.99
C LEU A 98 -3.23 -2.87 1.88
N GLN A 99 -2.66 -1.78 2.38
CA GLN A 99 -1.53 -1.83 3.30
C GLN A 99 -1.92 -2.47 4.64
N GLY A 100 -3.13 -2.19 5.13
CA GLY A 100 -3.68 -2.79 6.34
C GLY A 100 -3.85 -4.30 6.18
N VAL A 101 -4.38 -4.77 5.05
CA VAL A 101 -4.49 -6.21 4.75
C VAL A 101 -3.13 -6.88 4.77
N SER A 102 -2.12 -6.32 4.10
CA SER A 102 -0.76 -6.86 4.12
C SER A 102 -0.20 -6.93 5.54
N ASN A 103 -0.35 -5.87 6.32
CA ASN A 103 0.18 -5.81 7.68
C ASN A 103 -0.54 -6.79 8.64
N ILE A 104 -1.85 -6.98 8.48
CA ILE A 104 -2.61 -7.96 9.26
C ILE A 104 -2.16 -9.38 8.91
N ILE A 105 -1.97 -9.69 7.62
CA ILE A 105 -1.50 -11.01 7.20
C ILE A 105 -0.11 -11.29 7.77
N ASP A 106 0.81 -10.33 7.69
CA ASP A 106 2.16 -10.48 8.26
C ASP A 106 2.09 -10.72 9.78
N ALA A 107 1.26 -9.97 10.51
CA ALA A 107 1.08 -10.17 11.95
C ALA A 107 0.45 -11.53 12.29
N LEU A 108 -0.50 -12.02 11.49
CA LEU A 108 -1.09 -13.35 11.66
C LEU A 108 -0.05 -14.46 11.44
N LEU A 109 0.82 -14.30 10.45
CA LEU A 109 1.91 -15.25 10.20
C LEU A 109 2.95 -15.21 11.32
N GLU A 110 3.30 -14.03 11.84
CA GLU A 110 4.20 -13.88 12.99
C GLU A 110 3.65 -14.59 14.24
N VAL A 111 2.36 -14.42 14.55
CA VAL A 111 1.71 -15.11 15.66
C VAL A 111 1.69 -16.63 15.45
N ASP A 112 1.40 -17.10 14.23
CA ASP A 112 1.42 -18.53 13.90
C ASP A 112 2.83 -19.12 14.10
N PHE A 113 3.89 -18.45 13.62
CA PHE A 113 5.27 -18.89 13.82
C PHE A 113 5.68 -18.89 15.30
N ASN A 114 5.42 -17.81 16.04
CA ASN A 114 5.76 -17.72 17.46
C ASN A 114 5.03 -18.77 18.31
N THR A 115 3.81 -19.13 17.93
CA THR A 115 3.02 -20.18 18.62
C THR A 115 3.59 -21.57 18.37
N ARG A 116 4.24 -21.80 17.23
CA ARG A 116 4.94 -23.05 16.90
C ARG A 116 6.29 -23.15 17.59
N GLU A 117 7.10 -22.08 17.55
CA GLU A 117 8.41 -22.06 18.23
C GLU A 117 8.31 -22.17 19.76
N ALA A 118 7.17 -21.79 20.35
CA ALA A 118 6.94 -21.90 21.78
C ALA A 118 6.52 -23.30 22.27
N LYS A 119 6.27 -24.26 21.36
CA LYS A 119 5.96 -25.66 21.68
C LYS A 119 7.18 -26.56 21.55
#